data_AF-A0A832UFV6-F1
#
_entry.id   AF-A0A832UFV6-F1
#
_cell.length_a   1.000
_cell.length_b   1.000
_cell.length_c   1.000
_cell.angle_alpha   90.00
_cell.angle_beta   90.00
_cell.angle_gamma   90.00
#
_symmetry.space_group_name_H-M   'P 1'
#
loop_
_entity.id
_entity.type
_entity.pdbx_description
1 polymer ?
#
loop_
_entity_poly.entity_id
_entity_poly.type
_entity_poly.pdbx_seq_one_letter_code
_entity_poly.pdbx_strand_id
1 'polypeptide(L)'
;MDYDLVVFGSPTFQWHPPPQVTDFLKKKHDKYCNDGKILLGAPKIPGKNALILCTYAGPHTGINEAIPAGKYIGQFLEHIGFTILDEWYVLCEYRGWSEGNTKGRMGD
;
A
#
# COMPACT_ATOMS: atom_id res chain seq x y z
N MET A 1 -14.54 11.41 -3.68
CA MET A 1 -13.81 10.80 -4.83
C MET A 1 -13.33 11.93 -5.72
N ASP A 2 -12.75 12.93 -5.07
CA ASP A 2 -12.72 14.29 -5.64
C ASP A 2 -11.38 14.55 -6.32
N TYR A 3 -10.47 13.58 -6.21
CA TYR A 3 -9.15 13.58 -6.81
C TYR A 3 -9.11 12.63 -8.01
N ASP A 4 -8.35 13.00 -9.03
CA ASP A 4 -8.09 12.17 -10.21
C ASP A 4 -6.84 11.30 -10.05
N LEU A 5 -5.92 11.73 -9.18
CA LEU A 5 -4.75 10.97 -8.74
C LEU A 5 -4.72 10.86 -7.22
N VAL A 6 -4.59 9.64 -6.70
CA VAL A 6 -4.34 9.37 -5.28
C VAL A 6 -2.98 8.70 -5.13
N VAL A 7 -2.05 9.34 -4.43
CA VAL A 7 -0.81 8.69 -4.01
C VAL A 7 -1.01 8.20 -2.58
N PHE A 8 -0.92 6.88 -2.36
CA PHE A 8 -1.09 6.29 -1.04
C PHE A 8 0.22 5.70 -0.54
N GLY A 9 0.80 6.33 0.48
CA GLY A 9 2.08 5.95 1.08
C GLY A 9 1.94 5.20 2.41
N SER A 10 2.68 4.12 2.60
CA SER A 10 2.79 3.42 3.89
C SER A 10 4.14 2.71 4.01
N PRO A 11 4.73 2.60 5.21
CA PRO A 11 5.75 1.58 5.43
C PRO A 11 5.13 0.17 5.44
N THR A 12 5.97 -0.85 5.28
CA THR A 12 5.63 -2.24 5.66
C THR A 12 6.17 -2.54 7.04
N PHE A 13 5.34 -3.11 7.91
CA PHE A 13 5.73 -3.73 9.18
C PHE A 13 5.23 -5.17 9.16
N GLN A 14 6.15 -6.14 9.26
CA GLN A 14 5.80 -7.55 9.22
C GLN A 14 4.87 -7.85 8.04
N TRP A 15 5.38 -7.68 6.80
CA TRP A 15 4.67 -8.00 5.57
C TRP A 15 3.29 -7.32 5.39
N HIS A 16 2.98 -6.27 6.15
CA HIS A 16 1.66 -5.64 6.18
C HIS A 16 1.76 -4.13 6.47
N PRO A 17 0.79 -3.29 6.06
CA PRO A 17 0.77 -1.91 6.52
C PRO A 17 0.53 -1.83 8.04
N PRO A 18 0.99 -0.77 8.71
CA PRO A 18 0.74 -0.57 10.13
C PRO A 18 -0.76 -0.54 10.47
N PRO A 19 -1.15 -0.86 11.71
CA PRO A 19 -2.56 -0.87 12.14
C PRO A 19 -3.31 0.42 11.81
N GLN A 20 -2.66 1.58 11.95
CA GLN A 20 -3.27 2.88 11.67
C GLN A 20 -3.68 3.02 10.19
N VAL A 21 -2.87 2.45 9.28
CA VAL A 21 -3.15 2.45 7.84
C VAL A 21 -4.26 1.46 7.52
N THR A 22 -4.22 0.25 8.08
CA THR A 22 -5.24 -0.76 7.83
C THR A 22 -6.60 -0.35 8.40
N ASP A 23 -6.64 0.26 9.58
CA ASP A 23 -7.86 0.82 10.17
C ASP A 23 -8.44 1.95 9.33
N PHE A 24 -7.60 2.83 8.80
CA PHE A 24 -8.03 3.89 7.90
C PHE A 24 -8.67 3.30 6.62
N LEU A 25 -8.00 2.33 6.00
CA LEU A 25 -8.48 1.68 4.78
C LEU A 25 -9.81 0.95 5.00
N LYS A 26 -9.93 0.17 6.08
CA LYS A 26 -11.18 -0.51 6.45
C LYS A 26 -12.31 0.47 6.69
N LYS A 27 -12.09 1.54 7.48
CA LYS A 27 -13.12 2.58 7.71
C LYS A 27 -13.57 3.26 6.42
N LYS A 28 -12.64 3.53 5.49
CA LYS A 28 -12.98 4.10 4.18
C LYS A 28 -13.75 3.10 3.30
N HIS A 29 -13.32 1.84 3.29
CA HIS A 29 -14.01 0.77 2.58
C HIS A 29 -15.45 0.62 3.05
N ASP A 30 -15.67 0.51 4.36
CA ASP A 30 -17.00 0.37 4.95
C ASP A 30 -17.89 1.58 4.61
N LYS A 31 -17.33 2.79 4.68
CA LYS A 31 -18.03 3.99 4.23
C LYS A 31 -18.44 3.89 2.76
N TYR A 32 -17.52 3.52 1.86
CA TYR A 32 -17.82 3.45 0.43
C TYR A 32 -18.77 2.30 0.08
N CYS A 33 -18.72 1.20 0.84
CA CYS A 33 -19.70 0.12 0.75
C CYS A 33 -21.10 0.62 1.13
N ASN A 34 -21.24 1.27 2.30
CA ASN A 34 -22.50 1.83 2.78
C ASN A 34 -23.05 2.95 1.86
N ASP A 35 -22.16 3.71 1.22
CA ASP A 35 -22.53 4.72 0.23
C ASP A 35 -22.86 4.11 -1.16
N GLY A 36 -22.81 2.79 -1.33
CA GLY A 36 -23.13 2.08 -2.58
C GLY A 36 -22.08 2.24 -3.69
N LYS A 37 -20.85 2.60 -3.35
CA LYS A 37 -19.77 2.90 -4.33
C LYS A 37 -18.87 1.71 -4.65
N ILE A 38 -18.91 0.66 -3.85
CA ILE A 38 -18.21 -0.60 -4.14
C ILE A 38 -19.18 -1.47 -4.93
N LEU A 39 -18.91 -1.62 -6.23
CA LEU A 39 -19.75 -2.36 -7.16
C LEU A 39 -19.16 -3.75 -7.41
N LEU A 40 -20.03 -4.73 -7.70
CA LEU A 40 -19.60 -6.06 -8.07
C LEU A 40 -18.67 -6.01 -9.30
N GLY A 41 -17.54 -6.72 -9.23
CA GLY A 41 -16.53 -6.70 -10.28
C GLY A 41 -15.63 -5.46 -10.30
N ALA A 42 -15.83 -4.52 -9.37
CA ALA A 42 -14.98 -3.34 -9.18
C ALA A 42 -14.62 -2.60 -10.49
N PRO A 43 -15.63 -2.14 -11.26
CA PRO A 43 -15.39 -1.49 -12.54
C PRO A 43 -14.53 -0.23 -12.35
N LYS A 44 -13.53 -0.06 -13.22
CA LYS A 44 -12.66 1.11 -13.22
C LYS A 44 -13.45 2.37 -13.59
N ILE A 45 -13.21 3.45 -12.85
CA ILE A 45 -13.76 4.78 -13.13
C ILE A 45 -12.75 5.53 -14.02
N PRO A 46 -13.13 5.94 -15.24
CA PRO A 46 -12.23 6.70 -16.11
C PRO A 46 -11.65 7.94 -15.43
N GLY A 47 -10.34 8.14 -15.57
CA GLY A 47 -9.63 9.28 -14.97
C GLY A 47 -9.31 9.14 -13.48
N LYS A 48 -9.72 8.07 -12.81
CA LYS A 48 -9.37 7.80 -11.40
C LYS A 48 -8.18 6.86 -11.30
N ASN A 49 -7.05 7.41 -10.89
CA ASN A 49 -5.76 6.75 -10.88
C ASN A 49 -5.15 6.76 -9.48
N ALA A 50 -4.39 5.72 -9.16
CA ALA A 50 -3.66 5.64 -7.91
C ALA A 50 -2.24 5.14 -8.10
N LEU A 51 -1.35 5.65 -7.25
CA LEU A 51 0.03 5.19 -7.11
C LEU A 51 0.21 4.71 -5.68
N ILE A 52 0.74 3.51 -5.49
CA ILE A 52 1.08 2.99 -4.16
C ILE A 52 2.55 3.27 -3.90
N LEU A 53 2.89 3.80 -2.73
CA LEU A 53 4.26 3.97 -2.29
C LEU A 53 4.47 3.17 -1.00
N CYS A 54 5.32 2.15 -1.06
CA CYS A 54 5.63 1.29 0.07
C CYS A 54 7.11 1.43 0.47
N THR A 55 7.39 1.94 1.67
CA THR A 55 8.77 1.97 2.18
C THR A 55 9.07 0.72 2.99
N TYR A 56 10.25 0.16 2.84
CA TYR A 56 10.68 -1.01 3.62
C TYR A 56 12.11 -0.84 4.10
N ALA A 57 12.38 -1.34 5.31
CA ALA A 57 13.63 -1.07 6.00
C ALA A 57 14.70 -2.10 5.64
N GLY A 58 15.65 -1.66 4.83
CA GLY A 58 16.98 -2.23 4.69
C GLY A 58 17.08 -3.66 4.16
N PRO A 59 18.31 -4.19 4.13
CA PRO A 59 18.59 -5.56 3.69
C PRO A 59 17.93 -6.65 4.56
N HIS A 60 17.48 -6.37 5.78
CA HIS A 60 16.77 -7.38 6.58
C HIS A 60 15.35 -7.63 6.09
N THR A 61 14.56 -6.57 5.86
CA THR A 61 13.23 -6.70 5.25
C THR A 61 13.37 -6.81 3.75
N GLY A 62 13.00 -7.97 3.21
CA GLY A 62 13.05 -8.18 1.77
C GLY A 62 12.00 -7.40 0.99
N ILE A 63 12.24 -7.19 -0.32
CA ILE A 63 11.18 -6.68 -1.20
C ILE A 63 9.94 -7.59 -1.18
N ASN A 64 10.14 -8.90 -0.98
CA ASN A 64 9.05 -9.87 -0.83
C ASN A 64 8.18 -9.66 0.41
N GLU A 65 8.68 -8.95 1.44
CA GLU A 65 7.86 -8.51 2.56
C GLU A 65 7.18 -7.16 2.29
N ALA A 66 7.74 -6.33 1.41
CA ALA A 66 7.14 -5.06 1.05
C ALA A 66 5.95 -5.24 0.09
N ILE A 67 6.07 -6.16 -0.87
CA ILE A 67 5.06 -6.43 -1.92
C ILE A 67 3.67 -6.74 -1.34
N PRO A 68 3.52 -7.65 -0.35
CA PRO A 68 2.21 -7.93 0.23
C PRO A 68 1.52 -6.70 0.82
N ALA A 69 2.28 -5.79 1.45
CA ALA A 69 1.74 -4.56 2.01
C ALA A 69 1.23 -3.61 0.92
N GLY A 70 2.01 -3.41 -0.15
CA GLY A 70 1.60 -2.59 -1.29
C GLY A 70 0.36 -3.15 -1.99
N LYS A 71 0.34 -4.47 -2.24
CA LYS A 71 -0.80 -5.17 -2.84
C LYS A 71 -2.05 -5.08 -1.96
N TYR A 72 -1.91 -5.24 -0.64
CA TYR A 72 -3.01 -5.09 0.30
C TYR A 72 -3.67 -3.72 0.18
N ILE A 73 -2.88 -2.63 0.17
CA ILE A 73 -3.38 -1.27 0.00
C ILE A 73 -4.05 -1.09 -1.36
N GLY A 74 -3.40 -1.56 -2.43
CA GLY A 74 -3.90 -1.47 -3.81
C GLY A 74 -5.31 -2.03 -3.95
N GLN A 75 -5.60 -3.17 -3.31
CA GLN A 75 -6.93 -3.78 -3.35
C GLN A 75 -8.04 -2.84 -2.88
N PHE A 76 -7.83 -2.03 -1.83
CA PHE A 76 -8.86 -1.11 -1.35
C PHE A 76 -9.23 -0.04 -2.38
N LEU A 77 -8.22 0.43 -3.14
CA LEU A 77 -8.40 1.44 -4.17
C LEU A 77 -9.03 0.86 -5.44
N GLU A 78 -8.62 -0.35 -5.83
CA GLU A 78 -9.24 -1.07 -6.95
C GLU A 78 -10.73 -1.37 -6.68
N HIS A 79 -11.08 -1.79 -5.46
CA HIS A 79 -12.48 -2.08 -5.09
C HIS A 79 -13.42 -0.87 -5.18
N ILE A 80 -12.87 0.35 -5.11
CA ILE A 80 -13.63 1.59 -5.31
C ILE A 80 -13.44 2.17 -6.72
N GLY A 81 -12.85 1.40 -7.65
CA GLY A 81 -12.79 1.71 -9.08
C GLY A 81 -11.56 2.51 -9.52
N PHE A 82 -10.51 2.65 -8.70
CA PHE A 82 -9.28 3.29 -9.17
C PHE A 82 -8.45 2.34 -10.04
N THR A 83 -7.75 2.90 -11.02
CA THR A 83 -6.68 2.20 -11.74
C THR A 83 -5.37 2.38 -10.97
N ILE A 84 -4.76 1.28 -10.50
CA ILE A 84 -3.39 1.32 -9.98
C ILE A 84 -2.45 1.50 -11.17
N LEU A 85 -1.76 2.64 -11.23
CA LEU A 85 -0.81 2.95 -12.28
C LEU A 85 0.53 2.25 -12.03
N ASP A 86 0.97 2.23 -10.78
CA ASP A 86 2.23 1.60 -10.37
C ASP A 86 2.28 1.39 -8.85
N GLU A 87 3.26 0.60 -8.40
CA GLU A 87 3.60 0.36 -7.00
C GLU A 87 5.09 0.61 -6.80
N TRP A 88 5.43 1.68 -6.08
CA TRP A 88 6.81 2.06 -5.81
C TRP A 88 7.26 1.51 -4.46
N TYR A 89 8.14 0.52 -4.51
CA TYR A 89 8.78 -0.05 -3.33
C TYR A 89 10.13 0.64 -3.10
N VAL A 90 10.21 1.44 -2.04
CA VAL A 90 11.37 2.29 -1.75
C VAL A 90 12.15 1.70 -0.58
N LEU A 91 13.39 1.29 -0.86
CA LEU A 91 14.32 0.89 0.18
C LEU A 91 14.66 2.07 1.09
N CYS A 92 14.58 1.85 2.40
CA CYS A 92 14.92 2.81 3.45
C CYS A 92 15.77 2.12 4.54
N GLU A 93 15.85 2.72 5.73
CA GLU A 93 16.67 2.24 6.84
C GLU A 93 15.85 2.01 8.12
N TYR A 94 16.32 1.09 8.96
CA TYR A 94 15.95 1.05 10.38
C TYR A 94 16.60 2.21 11.12
N ARG A 95 15.81 2.89 11.95
CA ARG A 95 16.33 3.88 12.89
C ARG A 95 17.02 3.18 14.05
N GLY A 96 18.31 3.44 14.23
CA GLY A 96 19.09 2.94 15.37
C GLY A 96 19.58 1.49 15.27
N TRP A 97 19.41 0.82 14.12
CA TRP A 97 19.88 -0.56 13.92
C TRP A 97 20.80 -0.69 12.70
N SER A 98 22.07 -0.28 12.88
CA SER A 98 23.07 -0.29 11.82
C SER A 98 23.33 -1.68 11.23
N GLU A 99 23.26 -2.74 12.03
CA GLU A 99 23.48 -4.10 11.55
C GLU A 99 22.35 -4.53 10.60
N GLY A 100 21.09 -4.30 10.96
CA GLY A 100 19.93 -4.54 10.10
C GLY A 100 19.98 -3.78 8.77
N ASN A 101 20.65 -2.61 8.75
CA ASN A 101 20.84 -1.80 7.56
C ASN A 101 22.01 -2.25 6.65
N THR A 102 22.96 -3.03 7.16
CA THR A 102 24.22 -3.33 6.45
C THR A 102 24.51 -4.81 6.24
N LYS A 103 23.83 -5.71 6.96
CA LYS A 103 24.16 -7.15 6.98
C LYS A 103 23.07 -8.09 6.45
N GLY A 104 21.89 -7.59 6.12
CA GLY A 104 20.84 -8.41 5.50
C GLY A 104 21.05 -8.66 4.00
N ARG A 105 20.06 -9.26 3.36
CA ARG A 105 20.10 -9.74 1.96
C ARG A 105 19.10 -9.08 1.02
N MET A 106 18.40 -8.03 1.46
CA MET A 106 17.38 -7.32 0.68
C MET A 106 16.22 -8.22 0.21
N GLY A 107 16.02 -9.38 0.84
CA GLY A 107 14.93 -10.30 0.50
C GLY A 107 15.31 -11.49 -0.38
N ASP A 108 16.60 -11.84 -0.43
CA ASP A 108 17.13 -13.09 -1.02
C ASP A 108 17.45 -14.15 0.06
#